data_AF-A0A947K3U1-F1
#
_entry.id   AF-A0A947K3U1-F1
#
_cell.length_a   1.000
_cell.length_b   1.000
_cell.length_c   1.000
_cell.angle_alpha   90.00
_cell.angle_beta   90.00
_cell.angle_gamma   90.00
#
_symmetry.space_group_name_H-M   'P 1'
#
loop_
_entity.id
_entity.type
_entity.pdbx_description
1 polymer ?
#
loop_
_entity_poly.entity_id
_entity_poly.type
_entity_poly.pdbx_seq_one_letter_code
_entity_poly.pdbx_strand_id
1 'polypeptide(L)'
;MRPTGLLLIIVTLLLMASGAAWGRAVQLRQESMESLGLNQAVTAGLGLTDLCIATEARYTRHPSISDPMAPFMDHPFAIEHFPTGSFWAVPSHIIRVEKFGGKQ
;
A
#
# COMPACT_ATOMS: atom_id res chain seq x y z
N MET A 1 -2.09 26.97 35.05
CA MET A 1 -0.89 26.52 34.31
C MET A 1 -0.47 27.64 33.36
N ARG A 2 0.82 27.99 33.28
CA ARG A 2 1.26 28.99 32.30
C ARG A 2 1.12 28.39 30.89
N PRO A 3 0.57 29.12 29.90
CA PRO A 3 0.32 28.59 28.56
C PRO A 3 1.57 28.01 27.89
N THR A 4 2.75 28.55 28.21
CA THR A 4 4.05 28.07 27.75
C THR A 4 4.36 26.62 28.17
N GLY A 5 3.96 26.20 29.37
CA GLY A 5 4.21 24.84 29.85
C GLY A 5 3.39 23.79 29.08
N LEU A 6 2.14 24.14 28.73
CA LEU A 6 1.28 23.27 27.93
C LEU A 6 1.81 23.11 26.49
N LEU A 7 2.31 24.20 25.89
CA LEU A 7 2.95 24.15 24.57
C LEU A 7 4.17 23.19 24.57
N LEU A 8 5.05 23.28 25.57
CA LEU A 8 6.23 22.41 25.66
C LEU A 8 5.85 20.92 25.79
N ILE A 9 4.80 20.61 26.55
CA ILE A 9 4.28 19.24 26.66
C ILE A 9 3.75 18.76 25.31
N ILE A 10 2.98 19.59 24.59
CA ILE A 10 2.45 19.22 23.27
C ILE A 10 3.59 18.98 22.28
N VAL A 11 4.59 19.86 22.23
CA VAL A 11 5.73 19.72 21.32
C VAL A 11 6.53 18.46 21.64
N THR A 12 6.79 18.17 22.91
CA THR A 12 7.50 16.93 23.29
C THR A 12 6.72 15.67 22.94
N LEU A 13 5.40 15.65 23.13
CA LEU A 13 4.54 14.55 22.69
C LEU A 13 4.56 14.38 21.17
N LEU A 14 4.48 15.47 20.40
CA LEU A 14 4.55 15.43 18.94
C LEU A 14 5.90 14.90 18.44
N LEU A 15 7.01 15.35 19.03
CA LEU A 15 8.35 14.85 18.68
C LEU A 15 8.49 13.36 18.96
N MET A 16 7.98 12.88 20.10
CA MET A 16 7.97 11.45 20.41
C MET A 16 7.12 10.65 19.41
N ALA A 17 5.94 11.14 19.05
CA ALA A 17 5.07 10.49 18.06
C ALA A 17 5.73 10.44 16.67
N SER A 18 6.33 11.53 16.21
CA SER A 18 7.07 11.58 14.94
C SER A 18 8.27 10.64 14.94
N GLY A 19 9.02 10.57 16.04
CA GLY A 19 10.14 9.64 16.20
C GLY A 19 9.70 8.18 16.10
N ALA A 20 8.60 7.82 16.76
CA ALA A 20 8.03 6.48 16.68
C ALA A 20 7.55 6.14 15.25
N ALA A 21 6.86 7.07 14.58
CA ALA A 21 6.40 6.90 13.21
C ALA A 21 7.58 6.71 12.23
N TRP A 22 8.65 7.49 12.39
CA TRP A 22 9.87 7.32 11.61
C TRP A 22 10.49 5.94 11.84
N GLY A 23 10.65 5.53 13.10
CA GLY A 23 11.19 4.21 13.45
C GLY A 23 10.43 3.08 12.77
N ARG A 24 9.09 3.17 12.76
CA ARG A 24 8.23 2.21 12.05
C ARG A 24 8.42 2.27 10.54
N ALA A 25 8.52 3.45 9.96
CA ALA A 25 8.76 3.63 8.52
C ALA A 25 10.11 3.03 8.07
N VAL A 26 11.15 3.14 8.90
CA VAL A 26 12.46 2.52 8.63
C VAL A 26 12.39 1.00 8.66
N GLN A 27 11.67 0.42 9.64
CA GLN A 27 11.46 -1.04 9.70
C GLN A 27 10.73 -1.56 8.46
N LEU A 28 9.63 -0.90 8.08
CA LEU A 28 8.87 -1.24 6.87
C LEU A 28 9.71 -1.10 5.60
N ARG A 29 10.61 -0.11 5.55
CA ARG A 29 11.55 0.05 4.44
C ARG A 29 12.51 -1.13 4.37
N GLN A 30 13.06 -1.61 5.49
CA GLN A 30 13.96 -2.78 5.50
C GLN A 30 13.27 -4.05 4.98
N GLU A 31 12.03 -4.31 5.41
CA GLU A 31 11.21 -5.41 4.88
C GLU A 31 10.98 -5.28 3.36
N SER A 32 10.82 -4.05 2.87
CA SER A 32 10.65 -3.78 1.45
C SER A 32 11.95 -3.89 0.64
N MET A 33 13.13 -3.69 1.24
CA MET A 33 14.41 -3.75 0.52
C MET A 33 14.70 -5.15 -0.04
N GLU A 34 14.25 -6.21 0.63
CA GLU A 34 14.41 -7.59 0.16
C GLU A 34 13.67 -7.81 -1.19
N SER A 35 12.46 -7.26 -1.32
CA SER A 35 11.68 -7.39 -2.55
C SER A 35 12.15 -6.46 -3.67
N LEU A 36 12.85 -5.36 -3.36
CA LEU A 36 13.39 -4.44 -4.38
C LEU A 36 14.39 -5.13 -5.32
N GLY A 37 15.27 -6.00 -4.80
CA GLY A 37 16.26 -6.69 -5.63
C GLY A 37 15.62 -7.63 -6.64
N LEU A 38 14.61 -8.40 -6.20
CA LEU A 38 13.84 -9.28 -7.08
C LEU A 38 13.07 -8.47 -8.13
N ASN A 39 12.41 -7.39 -7.72
CA ASN A 39 11.67 -6.52 -8.63
C ASN A 39 12.59 -5.93 -9.71
N GLN A 40 13.77 -5.45 -9.34
CA GLN A 40 14.77 -4.93 -10.29
C GLN A 40 15.23 -5.98 -11.30
N ALA A 41 15.47 -7.22 -10.84
CA ALA A 41 15.85 -8.31 -11.73
C ALA A 41 14.73 -8.64 -12.73
N VAL A 42 13.49 -8.71 -12.26
CA VAL A 42 12.31 -8.97 -13.12
C VAL A 42 12.08 -7.83 -14.10
N THR A 43 12.11 -6.57 -13.67
CA THR A 43 11.87 -5.43 -14.55
C THR A 43 12.95 -5.29 -15.60
N ALA A 44 14.22 -5.51 -15.23
CA ALA A 44 15.32 -5.55 -16.20
C ALA A 44 15.14 -6.68 -17.22
N GLY A 45 14.77 -7.89 -16.77
CA GLY A 45 14.53 -9.03 -17.66
C GLY A 45 13.36 -8.82 -18.64
N LEU A 46 12.35 -8.05 -18.23
CA LEU A 46 11.19 -7.72 -19.05
C LEU A 46 11.34 -6.40 -19.83
N GLY A 47 12.43 -5.66 -19.65
CA GLY A 47 12.62 -4.34 -20.26
C GLY A 47 11.64 -3.27 -19.75
N LEU A 48 11.16 -3.41 -18.52
CA LEU A 48 10.21 -2.50 -17.89
C LEU A 48 10.93 -1.46 -17.02
N THR A 49 10.35 -0.27 -16.93
CA THR A 49 10.85 0.79 -16.03
C THR A 49 10.49 0.55 -14.56
N ASP A 50 9.41 -0.18 -14.31
CA ASP A 50 8.94 -0.61 -12.99
C ASP A 50 8.09 -1.89 -13.12
N LEU A 51 7.79 -2.56 -12.00
CA LEU A 51 7.03 -3.80 -11.98
C LEU A 51 5.56 -3.53 -12.36
N CYS A 52 5.28 -3.65 -13.66
CA CYS A 52 3.95 -3.53 -14.24
C CYS A 52 3.27 -4.91 -14.24
N ILE A 53 2.48 -5.21 -13.19
CA ILE A 53 1.87 -6.55 -13.03
C ILE A 53 0.76 -6.78 -14.08
N ALA A 54 0.17 -5.72 -14.61
CA ALA A 54 -0.90 -5.77 -15.60
C ALA A 54 -0.73 -4.66 -16.66
N THR A 55 -0.76 -4.98 -17.94
CA THR A 55 -0.51 -3.97 -19.00
C THR A 55 -1.78 -3.27 -19.50
N GLU A 56 -2.95 -3.88 -19.29
CA GLU A 56 -4.25 -3.42 -19.80
C GLU A 56 -4.75 -2.15 -19.08
N ALA A 57 -5.21 -2.29 -17.84
CA ALA A 57 -5.74 -1.18 -17.04
C ALA A 57 -4.64 -0.40 -16.33
N ARG A 58 -4.70 0.94 -16.37
CA ARG A 58 -3.67 1.80 -15.78
C ARG A 58 -3.63 1.70 -14.26
N TYR A 59 -4.78 1.59 -13.61
CA TYR A 59 -4.90 1.48 -12.15
C TYR A 59 -4.55 0.07 -11.62
N THR A 60 -4.37 -0.93 -12.49
CA THR A 60 -3.90 -2.27 -12.10
C THR A 60 -2.41 -2.48 -12.31
N ARG A 61 -1.71 -1.55 -12.98
CA ARG A 61 -0.25 -1.62 -13.19
C ARG A 61 0.53 -1.65 -11.89
N HIS A 62 0.10 -0.84 -10.94
CA HIS A 62 0.75 -0.71 -9.63
C HIS A 62 -0.32 -0.45 -8.54
N PRO A 63 -0.89 -1.51 -7.95
CA PRO A 63 -2.05 -1.43 -7.06
C PRO A 63 -1.86 -0.56 -5.80
N SER A 64 -0.63 -0.24 -5.41
CA SER A 64 -0.36 0.67 -4.29
C SER A 64 -0.26 2.15 -4.69
N ILE A 65 -0.30 2.46 -6.00
CA ILE A 65 -0.32 3.82 -6.55
C ILE A 65 -1.69 4.15 -7.17
N SER A 66 -2.60 3.18 -7.26
CA SER A 66 -3.96 3.43 -7.74
C SER A 66 -4.74 4.32 -6.76
N ASP A 67 -5.61 5.17 -7.32
CA ASP A 67 -6.42 6.09 -6.55
C ASP A 67 -7.50 5.33 -5.74
N PRO A 68 -7.51 5.44 -4.39
CA PRO A 68 -8.54 4.83 -3.56
C PRO A 68 -9.95 5.40 -3.81
N MET A 69 -10.05 6.66 -4.26
CA MET A 69 -11.30 7.36 -4.49
C MET A 69 -11.88 7.09 -5.88
N ALA A 70 -11.07 6.56 -6.80
CA ALA A 70 -11.48 6.16 -8.14
C ALA A 70 -10.84 4.81 -8.48
N PRO A 71 -11.38 3.69 -7.96
CA PRO A 71 -10.75 2.37 -8.07
C PRO A 71 -10.51 1.91 -9.52
N PHE A 72 -11.31 2.41 -10.46
CA PHE A 72 -11.18 2.17 -11.91
C PHE A 72 -10.72 3.41 -12.69
N MET A 73 -10.49 4.54 -12.00
CA MET A 73 -10.16 5.86 -12.58
C MET A 73 -11.15 6.37 -13.66
N ASP A 74 -12.38 5.87 -13.65
CA ASP A 74 -13.46 6.25 -14.57
C ASP A 74 -14.61 6.97 -13.86
N HIS A 75 -15.62 7.38 -14.62
CA HIS A 75 -16.82 8.03 -14.09
C HIS A 75 -17.75 7.03 -13.35
N PRO A 76 -18.60 7.49 -12.42
CA PRO A 76 -19.62 6.63 -11.81
C PRO A 76 -20.49 5.96 -12.88
N PHE A 77 -20.83 4.68 -12.69
CA PHE A 77 -21.53 3.81 -13.66
C PHE A 77 -20.78 3.46 -14.96
N ALA A 78 -19.49 3.79 -15.11
CA ALA A 78 -18.70 3.23 -16.20
C ALA A 78 -18.65 1.70 -16.10
N ILE A 79 -18.80 1.02 -17.24
CA ILE A 79 -18.59 -0.43 -17.34
C ILE A 79 -17.10 -0.65 -17.54
N GLU A 80 -16.51 -1.52 -16.73
CA GLU A 80 -15.11 -1.89 -16.86
C GLU A 80 -14.84 -2.61 -18.19
N HIS A 81 -13.81 -2.18 -18.90
CA HIS A 81 -13.42 -2.73 -20.20
C HIS A 81 -12.25 -3.73 -20.11
N PHE A 82 -11.45 -3.66 -19.04
CA PHE A 82 -10.25 -4.46 -18.88
C PHE A 82 -10.49 -5.62 -17.90
N PRO A 83 -10.28 -6.88 -18.32
CA PRO A 83 -10.49 -8.05 -17.45
C PRO A 83 -9.57 -8.03 -16.23
N THR A 84 -8.41 -7.37 -16.34
CA THR A 84 -7.48 -7.27 -15.21
C THR A 84 -8.04 -6.54 -13.99
N GLY A 85 -9.09 -5.73 -14.13
CA GLY A 85 -9.81 -5.15 -12.98
C GLY A 85 -10.40 -6.21 -12.02
N SER A 86 -10.70 -7.42 -12.51
CA SER A 86 -11.31 -8.50 -11.73
C SER A 86 -10.33 -9.50 -11.12
N PHE A 87 -9.03 -9.46 -11.47
CA PHE A 87 -8.04 -10.45 -10.98
C PHE A 87 -7.51 -10.16 -9.57
N TRP A 88 -7.71 -8.95 -9.06
CA TRP A 88 -7.13 -8.54 -7.77
C TRP A 88 -7.99 -9.00 -6.61
N ALA A 89 -7.49 -9.99 -5.87
CA ALA A 89 -8.07 -10.36 -4.59
C ALA A 89 -7.81 -9.27 -3.55
N VAL A 90 -8.79 -9.04 -2.67
CA VAL A 90 -8.60 -8.16 -1.50
C VAL A 90 -7.46 -8.74 -0.65
N PRO A 91 -6.48 -7.92 -0.21
CA PRO A 91 -5.37 -8.39 0.60
C PRO A 91 -5.82 -9.22 1.80
N SER A 92 -5.15 -10.34 2.04
CA SER A 92 -5.48 -11.31 3.10
C SER A 92 -5.43 -10.74 4.52
N HIS A 93 -4.72 -9.63 4.73
CA HIS A 93 -4.69 -8.94 6.03
C HIS A 93 -5.94 -8.08 6.28
N ILE A 94 -6.71 -7.77 5.24
CA ILE A 94 -8.00 -7.04 5.32
C ILE A 94 -9.15 -8.03 5.48
N ILE A 95 -9.12 -9.14 4.75
CA ILE A 95 -10.08 -10.23 4.95
C ILE A 95 -9.63 -11.04 6.16
N ARG A 96 -10.20 -10.79 7.34
CA ARG A 96 -10.19 -11.78 8.42
C ARG A 96 -11.00 -12.98 7.96
N VAL A 97 -10.32 -13.93 7.30
CA VAL A 97 -10.89 -15.25 7.03
C VAL A 97 -11.00 -15.94 8.38
N GLU A 98 -12.14 -15.79 9.06
CA GLU A 98 -12.48 -16.74 10.10
C GLU A 98 -12.48 -18.11 9.44
N LYS A 99 -11.53 -18.95 9.84
CA LYS A 99 -11.50 -20.35 9.42
C LYS A 99 -12.81 -20.98 9.90
N PHE A 100 -13.81 -21.07 9.04
CA PHE A 100 -14.97 -21.91 9.30
C PHE A 100 -14.47 -23.35 9.41
N GLY A 101 -14.49 -23.86 10.64
CA GLY A 101 -13.95 -25.16 10.97
C GLY A 101 -14.71 -26.28 10.29
N GLY A 102 -14.08 -26.90 9.30
CA GLY A 102 -14.36 -28.28 8.91
C GLY A 102 -13.57 -29.21 9.82
N LYS A 103 -14.23 -29.77 10.84
CA LYS A 103 -13.74 -30.99 11.48
C LYS A 103 -13.82 -32.11 10.45
N GLN A 104 -12.70 -32.81 10.28
CA GLN A 104 -12.64 -34.13 9.64
C GLN A 104 -13.42 -35.14 10.47
#